data_AF-A0ABC9FTJ2-F1
#
_entry.id   AF-A0ABC9FTJ2-F1
#
_cell.length_a   1.000
_cell.length_b   1.000
_cell.length_c   1.000
_cell.angle_alpha   90.00
_cell.angle_beta   90.00
_cell.angle_gamma   90.00
#
_symmetry.space_group_name_H-M   'P 1'
#
loop_
_entity.id
_entity.type
_entity.pdbx_description
1 polymer ?
#
loop_
_entity_poly.entity_id
_entity_poly.type
_entity_poly.pdbx_seq_one_letter_code
_entity_poly.pdbx_strand_id
1 'polypeptide(L)'
;MQQRLVALVLMVAASAACASRPAASAFVGDVRVALKHVDAGKQLSRPELIRRAMRRSKARAAALSAVRSRRGSTRFFPGASDQPPPQQQQAPGATAVRPSGDLEYVVDLAIGTPPQRVSALLDTGSDLIWTQCAPCGSCMTQPDPLFAPAASASYEPARCAAPLCSDIPHHGCLRPADTCTYRYNYGDGTTTLGVYAMERFTFASSSGGDDALMSVPLGFGCGSLNVGSLNNGSGIVGFGRNPLSLVSQLSIRRFSYCLTPYASGRRSTLLFGSLAGGVYDDAAGDGPVQTTPLLQSPQNPTFYYVRLTGISVGGRRLRIPESAFALQPDGSGGVIVDSGTALTLLPAAVLAEVVRAFRAQLRLPFANGSSADDGVCFAVPAAWRRAASASAQVVVPRMVLHFQGADLDLPRRNYVLDDHRRGRLCLLLADSGDDGSTIGNLVQQDMRVLYDLEAETLSFAPAQC
;
A
#
# COMPACT_ATOMS: atom_id res chain seq x y z
N MET A 1 -26.73 17.96 74.54
CA MET A 1 -28.00 17.77 73.81
C MET A 1 -27.83 18.47 72.46
N GLN A 2 -27.99 17.69 71.39
CA GLN A 2 -27.83 17.96 69.95
C GLN A 2 -27.81 19.42 69.45
N GLN A 3 -26.85 19.73 68.57
CA GLN A 3 -27.12 20.45 67.31
C GLN A 3 -26.03 20.15 66.27
N ARG A 4 -26.49 19.89 65.04
CA ARG A 4 -25.81 19.17 63.95
C ARG A 4 -24.98 20.08 63.04
N LEU A 5 -23.94 19.47 62.47
CA LEU A 5 -23.17 19.87 61.28
C LEU A 5 -24.03 20.43 60.13
N VAL A 6 -23.55 21.50 59.49
CA VAL A 6 -23.59 21.68 58.03
C VAL A 6 -22.30 22.37 57.60
N ALA A 7 -21.35 21.61 57.03
CA ALA A 7 -20.24 22.15 56.24
C ALA A 7 -20.49 21.78 54.78
N LEU A 8 -20.64 22.80 53.94
CA LEU A 8 -20.91 22.70 52.52
C LEU A 8 -19.59 22.37 51.80
N VAL A 9 -19.42 21.12 51.34
CA VAL A 9 -18.32 20.75 50.43
C VAL A 9 -18.87 20.77 49.00
N LEU A 10 -18.48 21.78 48.23
CA LEU A 10 -18.70 21.85 46.79
C LEU A 10 -17.68 20.91 46.10
N MET A 11 -18.13 19.71 45.71
CA MET A 11 -17.45 18.86 44.76
C MET A 11 -17.71 19.39 43.34
N VAL A 12 -16.72 20.05 42.74
CA VAL A 12 -16.71 20.32 41.29
C VAL A 12 -16.32 19.02 40.59
N ALA A 13 -17.32 18.26 40.14
CA ALA A 13 -17.11 17.19 39.18
C ALA A 13 -16.94 17.80 37.79
N ALA A 14 -15.70 17.99 37.36
CA ALA A 14 -15.40 18.25 35.94
C ALA A 14 -15.54 16.94 35.16
N SER A 15 -16.73 16.69 34.64
CA SER A 15 -16.96 15.63 33.66
C SER A 15 -16.30 16.03 32.34
N ALA A 16 -15.13 15.44 32.07
CA ALA A 16 -14.54 15.41 30.74
C ALA A 16 -15.44 14.56 29.84
N ALA A 17 -16.35 15.20 29.13
CA ALA A 17 -17.06 14.58 28.03
C ALA A 17 -16.08 14.39 26.85
N CYS A 18 -15.34 13.27 26.87
CA CYS A 18 -14.84 12.70 25.63
C CYS A 18 -16.06 12.36 24.78
N ALA A 19 -16.32 13.16 23.75
CA ALA A 19 -17.25 12.80 22.69
C ALA A 19 -16.65 11.58 21.95
N SER A 20 -16.94 10.38 22.44
CA SER A 20 -16.71 9.16 21.69
C SER A 20 -17.59 9.22 20.44
N ARG A 21 -16.97 9.27 19.26
CA ARG A 21 -17.66 9.04 18.00
C ARG A 21 -18.47 7.74 18.16
N PRO A 22 -19.76 7.70 17.78
CA PRO A 22 -20.51 6.44 17.80
C PRO A 22 -19.71 5.43 16.98
N ALA A 23 -19.39 4.29 17.59
CA ALA A 23 -18.75 3.19 16.87
C ALA A 23 -19.69 2.84 15.71
N ALA A 24 -19.28 3.13 14.48
CA ALA A 24 -19.98 2.64 13.31
C ALA A 24 -20.12 1.13 13.48
N SER A 25 -21.34 0.60 13.32
CA SER A 25 -21.55 -0.84 13.35
C SER A 25 -20.60 -1.48 12.35
N ALA A 26 -19.78 -2.43 12.80
CA ALA A 26 -18.85 -3.13 11.92
C ALA A 26 -19.61 -3.67 10.70
N PHE A 27 -19.05 -3.55 9.50
CA PHE A 27 -19.61 -4.19 8.31
C PHE A 27 -19.73 -5.69 8.56
N VAL A 28 -20.97 -6.17 8.61
CA VAL A 28 -21.30 -7.59 8.71
C VAL A 28 -21.63 -8.06 7.30
N GLY A 29 -20.61 -8.44 6.56
CA GLY A 29 -20.74 -8.93 5.19
C GLY A 29 -19.49 -9.67 4.74
N ASP A 30 -19.71 -10.76 4.01
CA ASP A 30 -18.64 -11.53 3.40
C ASP A 30 -18.50 -11.14 1.93
N VAL A 31 -17.43 -10.40 1.64
CA VAL A 31 -17.15 -9.87 0.31
C VAL A 31 -16.00 -10.63 -0.32
N ARG A 32 -16.17 -10.96 -1.60
CA ARG A 32 -15.12 -11.47 -2.46
C ARG A 32 -14.93 -10.51 -3.63
N VAL A 33 -13.73 -9.95 -3.75
CA VAL A 33 -13.35 -9.11 -4.88
C VAL A 33 -12.26 -9.81 -5.67
N ALA A 34 -12.36 -9.76 -6.99
CA ALA A 34 -11.34 -10.31 -7.85
C ALA A 34 -10.19 -9.32 -8.02
N LEU A 35 -8.96 -9.82 -7.84
CA LEU A 35 -7.71 -9.11 -8.06
C LEU A 35 -7.09 -9.51 -9.39
N LYS A 36 -6.38 -8.59 -10.04
CA LYS A 36 -5.48 -8.90 -11.15
C LYS A 36 -4.28 -7.96 -11.12
N HIS A 37 -3.13 -8.43 -11.61
CA HIS A 37 -1.97 -7.56 -11.77
C HIS A 37 -2.24 -6.50 -12.87
N VAL A 38 -1.73 -5.28 -12.70
CA VAL A 38 -1.95 -4.13 -13.63
C VAL A 38 -1.42 -4.38 -15.03
N ASP A 39 -0.42 -5.25 -15.15
CA ASP A 39 0.18 -5.63 -16.42
C ASP A 39 -0.42 -6.94 -16.98
N ALA A 40 -1.45 -7.51 -16.36
CA ALA A 40 -2.16 -8.68 -16.87
C ALA A 40 -2.72 -8.41 -18.28
N GLY A 41 -2.50 -9.36 -19.20
CA GLY A 41 -2.90 -9.23 -20.60
C GLY A 41 -1.99 -8.35 -21.46
N LYS A 42 -1.00 -7.65 -20.88
CA LYS A 42 0.01 -6.93 -21.65
C LYS A 42 1.05 -7.94 -22.15
N GLN A 43 1.38 -7.90 -23.45
CA GLN A 43 2.41 -8.77 -24.06
C GLN A 43 3.83 -8.27 -23.72
N LEU A 44 4.13 -8.12 -22.44
CA LEU A 44 5.42 -7.63 -21.94
C LEU A 44 6.31 -8.80 -21.53
N SER A 45 7.61 -8.69 -21.80
CA SER A 45 8.59 -9.64 -21.31
C SER A 45 8.83 -9.48 -19.81
N ARG A 46 9.24 -10.57 -19.14
CA ARG A 46 9.54 -10.57 -17.71
C ARG A 46 10.53 -9.46 -17.27
N PRO A 47 11.60 -9.15 -18.02
CA PRO A 47 12.47 -8.02 -17.70
C PRO A 47 11.80 -6.64 -17.83
N GLU A 48 10.85 -6.47 -18.77
CA GLU A 48 10.10 -5.21 -18.91
C GLU A 48 9.15 -5.00 -17.73
N LEU A 49 8.47 -6.07 -17.29
CA LEU A 49 7.64 -6.04 -16.09
C LEU A 49 8.44 -5.62 -14.86
N ILE A 50 9.62 -6.21 -14.62
CA ILE A 50 10.47 -5.84 -13.48
C ILE A 50 11.02 -4.42 -13.60
N ARG A 51 11.44 -3.97 -14.79
CA ARG A 51 11.88 -2.57 -14.96
C ARG A 51 10.78 -1.58 -14.65
N ARG A 52 9.54 -1.91 -15.00
CA ARG A 52 8.37 -1.11 -14.60
C ARG A 52 8.23 -1.12 -13.07
N ALA A 53 8.23 -2.29 -12.43
CA ALA A 53 8.18 -2.45 -10.97
C ALA A 53 9.29 -1.70 -10.21
N MET A 54 10.53 -1.71 -10.72
CA MET A 54 11.68 -1.02 -10.13
C MET A 54 11.53 0.51 -10.18
N ARG A 55 11.15 1.04 -11.35
CA ARG A 55 10.94 2.49 -11.52
C ARG A 55 9.85 3.01 -10.58
N ARG A 56 8.76 2.23 -10.48
CA ARG A 56 7.66 2.44 -9.55
C ARG A 56 8.15 2.49 -8.10
N SER A 57 8.75 1.40 -7.64
CA SER A 57 9.17 1.29 -6.23
C SER A 57 10.15 2.38 -5.78
N LYS A 58 10.94 2.95 -6.69
CA LYS A 58 11.84 4.09 -6.39
C LYS A 58 11.11 5.40 -6.20
N ALA A 59 10.10 5.66 -7.03
CA ALA A 59 9.24 6.83 -6.84
C ALA A 59 8.53 6.72 -5.48
N ARG A 60 7.98 5.54 -5.15
CA ARG A 60 7.38 5.24 -3.85
C ARG A 60 8.33 5.44 -2.68
N ALA A 61 9.57 4.94 -2.79
CA ALA A 61 10.61 5.08 -1.78
C ALA A 61 10.86 6.54 -1.41
N ALA A 62 11.09 7.38 -2.43
CA ALA A 62 11.36 8.81 -2.24
C ALA A 62 10.25 9.53 -1.47
N ALA A 63 9.00 9.13 -1.64
CA ALA A 63 7.90 9.75 -0.93
C ALA A 63 7.60 9.16 0.44
N LEU A 64 7.75 7.83 0.63
CA LEU A 64 7.70 7.25 1.97
C LEU A 64 8.78 7.89 2.85
N SER A 65 9.97 8.11 2.30
CA SER A 65 11.03 8.90 2.92
C SER A 65 10.56 10.30 3.31
N ALA A 66 9.87 11.03 2.42
CA ALA A 66 9.34 12.34 2.72
C ALA A 66 8.25 12.32 3.81
N VAL A 67 7.42 11.29 3.90
CA VAL A 67 6.38 11.15 4.94
C VAL A 67 7.01 10.83 6.30
N ARG A 68 7.92 9.86 6.37
CA ARG A 68 8.59 9.45 7.62
C ARG A 68 9.57 10.48 8.16
N SER A 69 10.18 11.27 7.27
CA SER A 69 11.12 12.33 7.64
C SER A 69 10.42 13.62 8.09
N ARG A 70 9.09 13.73 7.94
CA ARG A 70 8.32 14.84 8.53
C ARG A 70 8.30 14.66 10.05
N ARG A 71 9.35 15.17 10.71
CA ARG A 71 9.36 15.42 12.15
C ARG A 71 8.06 16.14 12.53
N GLY A 72 7.30 15.57 13.46
CA GLY A 72 5.95 16.00 13.87
C GLY A 72 5.75 17.52 13.99
N SER A 73 5.54 18.19 12.86
CA SER A 73 5.14 19.58 12.80
C SER A 73 3.63 19.61 12.61
N THR A 74 2.93 19.33 13.71
CA THR A 74 1.66 20.00 13.99
C THR A 74 1.94 21.48 14.18
N ARG A 75 2.20 22.19 13.08
CA ARG A 75 2.03 23.65 13.01
C ARG A 75 1.14 23.95 11.83
N PHE A 76 -0.14 24.06 12.16
CA PHE A 76 -1.08 25.01 11.60
C PHE A 76 -0.34 26.24 11.02
N PHE A 77 -0.54 26.52 9.74
CA PHE A 77 -0.44 27.88 9.23
C PHE A 77 -1.88 28.40 9.08
N PRO A 78 -2.36 29.30 9.95
CA PRO A 78 -3.53 30.08 9.65
C PRO A 78 -3.14 31.23 8.70
N GLY A 79 -3.98 31.47 7.70
CA GLY A 79 -4.08 32.76 7.05
C GLY A 79 -3.06 33.04 5.95
N ALA A 80 -3.60 33.35 4.77
CA ALA A 80 -2.88 33.93 3.66
C ALA A 80 -2.21 35.26 4.04
N SER A 81 -0.99 35.46 3.55
CA SER A 81 -0.45 36.78 3.24
C SER A 81 0.19 36.71 1.86
N ASP A 82 -0.34 37.51 0.94
CA ASP A 82 0.17 37.71 -0.42
C ASP A 82 1.59 38.27 -0.39
N GLN A 83 2.61 37.41 -0.51
CA GLN A 83 3.90 37.74 -1.13
C GLN A 83 4.55 36.50 -1.77
N PRO A 84 5.06 36.59 -3.00
CA PRO A 84 5.77 35.48 -3.63
C PRO A 84 7.11 35.23 -2.91
N PRO A 85 7.48 33.97 -2.63
CA PRO A 85 8.76 33.67 -2.00
C PRO A 85 9.94 34.00 -2.94
N PRO A 86 11.08 34.47 -2.40
CA PRO A 86 12.25 34.84 -3.20
C PRO A 86 12.83 33.64 -3.95
N GLN A 87 13.15 33.85 -5.22
CA GLN A 87 13.74 32.87 -6.13
C GLN A 87 15.13 32.46 -5.63
N GLN A 88 15.24 31.26 -5.05
CA GLN A 88 16.53 30.59 -4.94
C GLN A 88 16.84 29.91 -6.27
N GLN A 89 17.96 30.32 -6.86
CA GLN A 89 18.48 29.84 -8.14
C GLN A 89 18.68 28.32 -8.11
N GLN A 90 17.95 27.64 -8.99
CA GLN A 90 18.10 26.22 -9.26
C GLN A 90 19.41 25.96 -10.00
N ALA A 91 20.18 24.98 -9.51
CA ALA A 91 21.31 24.43 -10.25
C ALA A 91 20.80 23.68 -11.51
N PRO A 92 21.40 23.91 -12.70
CA PRO A 92 20.98 23.26 -13.92
C PRO A 92 21.55 21.82 -13.96
N GLY A 93 20.68 20.80 -13.85
CA GLY A 93 21.14 19.42 -14.04
C GLY A 93 20.26 18.25 -13.56
N ALA A 94 19.15 18.48 -12.85
CA ALA A 94 18.25 17.40 -12.47
C ALA A 94 17.03 17.33 -13.41
N THR A 95 17.13 16.54 -14.47
CA THR A 95 15.98 16.08 -15.25
C THR A 95 15.04 15.29 -14.32
N ALA A 96 13.88 15.85 -14.02
CA ALA A 96 12.88 15.23 -13.15
C ALA A 96 12.42 13.88 -13.74
N VAL A 97 12.83 12.79 -13.11
CA VAL A 97 12.39 11.42 -13.38
C VAL A 97 10.88 11.37 -13.13
N ARG A 98 10.06 11.26 -14.19
CA ARG A 98 8.62 10.95 -14.09
C ARG A 98 8.31 9.58 -14.71
N PRO A 99 8.22 8.52 -13.88
CA PRO A 99 7.37 7.38 -14.14
C PRO A 99 6.34 7.26 -13.00
N SER A 100 5.07 7.46 -13.32
CA SER A 100 3.98 7.51 -12.34
C SER A 100 3.18 6.20 -12.29
N GLY A 101 2.69 5.88 -11.09
CA GLY A 101 1.84 4.73 -10.75
C GLY A 101 2.62 3.61 -10.08
N ASP A 102 2.69 3.54 -8.75
CA ASP A 102 3.52 2.55 -8.01
C ASP A 102 2.85 1.19 -7.74
N LEU A 103 1.52 1.21 -7.76
CA LEU A 103 0.68 0.11 -7.34
C LEU A 103 0.58 -0.96 -8.46
N GLU A 104 0.52 -2.24 -8.08
CA GLU A 104 0.63 -3.35 -9.04
C GLU A 104 -0.61 -4.23 -9.18
N TYR A 105 -1.57 -4.13 -8.27
CA TYR A 105 -2.79 -4.95 -8.31
C TYR A 105 -4.01 -4.06 -8.33
N VAL A 106 -4.98 -4.43 -9.17
CA VAL A 106 -6.27 -3.74 -9.26
C VAL A 106 -7.39 -4.65 -8.76
N VAL A 107 -8.35 -4.02 -8.10
CA VAL A 107 -9.66 -4.57 -7.76
C VAL A 107 -10.69 -4.08 -8.79
N ASP A 108 -11.52 -5.00 -9.26
CA ASP A 108 -12.69 -4.64 -10.07
C ASP A 108 -13.87 -4.41 -9.11
N LEU A 109 -14.45 -3.21 -9.16
CA LEU A 109 -15.62 -2.80 -8.36
C LEU A 109 -16.62 -2.03 -9.23
N ALA A 110 -17.79 -1.71 -8.69
CA ALA A 110 -18.75 -0.85 -9.37
C ALA A 110 -19.24 0.28 -8.46
N ILE A 111 -19.42 1.47 -9.04
CA ILE A 111 -19.80 2.70 -8.33
C ILE A 111 -21.06 3.28 -8.99
N GLY A 112 -22.02 3.74 -8.19
CA GLY A 112 -23.19 4.48 -8.67
C GLY A 112 -24.49 3.68 -8.79
N THR A 113 -25.56 4.40 -9.09
CA THR A 113 -26.90 3.86 -9.35
C THR A 113 -27.43 4.41 -10.70
N PRO A 114 -27.45 3.61 -11.79
CA PRO A 114 -27.01 2.23 -11.87
C PRO A 114 -25.48 2.05 -11.75
N PRO A 115 -24.98 0.85 -11.39
CA PRO A 115 -23.55 0.62 -11.19
C PRO A 115 -22.71 0.82 -12.46
N GLN A 116 -21.64 1.59 -12.33
CA GLN A 116 -20.62 1.83 -13.36
C GLN A 116 -19.32 1.11 -12.97
N ARG A 117 -18.72 0.36 -13.90
CA ARG A 117 -17.50 -0.43 -13.62
C ARG A 117 -16.29 0.46 -13.38
N VAL A 118 -15.48 0.11 -12.39
CA VAL A 118 -14.22 0.78 -12.05
C VAL A 118 -13.16 -0.28 -11.72
N SER A 119 -11.99 -0.21 -12.36
CA SER A 119 -10.82 -1.04 -12.05
C SER A 119 -9.79 -0.21 -11.26
N ALA A 120 -9.79 -0.26 -9.93
CA ALA A 120 -8.95 0.64 -9.11
C ALA A 120 -7.79 -0.10 -8.44
N LEU A 121 -6.67 0.58 -8.22
CA LEU A 121 -5.46 0.01 -7.61
C LEU A 121 -5.65 -0.23 -6.11
N LEU A 122 -5.18 -1.36 -5.59
CA LEU A 122 -5.23 -1.69 -4.15
C LEU A 122 -3.95 -1.20 -3.44
N ASP A 123 -4.11 -0.34 -2.43
CA ASP A 123 -2.99 0.28 -1.71
C ASP A 123 -3.14 0.21 -0.18
N THR A 124 -2.42 -0.70 0.49
CA THR A 124 -2.37 -0.74 1.97
C THR A 124 -1.51 0.38 2.58
N GLY A 125 -0.82 1.19 1.76
CA GLY A 125 -0.02 2.33 2.18
C GLY A 125 -0.69 3.69 2.05
N SER A 126 -2.00 3.76 1.75
CA SER A 126 -2.75 5.03 1.72
C SER A 126 -4.21 4.85 2.10
N ASP A 127 -4.90 5.97 2.36
CA ASP A 127 -6.28 5.95 2.87
C ASP A 127 -7.33 6.34 1.82
N LEU A 128 -7.09 7.30 0.92
CA LEU A 128 -8.16 7.80 0.05
C LEU A 128 -8.66 6.75 -0.96
N ILE A 129 -9.97 6.50 -0.96
CA ILE A 129 -10.68 5.87 -2.10
C ILE A 129 -10.99 6.95 -3.13
N TRP A 130 -10.60 6.78 -4.39
CA TRP A 130 -10.94 7.71 -5.46
C TRP A 130 -10.92 7.08 -6.85
N THR A 131 -11.64 7.69 -7.79
CA THR A 131 -11.62 7.33 -9.23
C THR A 131 -11.65 8.58 -10.10
N GLN A 132 -11.23 8.48 -11.36
CA GLN A 132 -11.35 9.55 -12.33
C GLN A 132 -12.81 9.75 -12.78
N CYS A 133 -13.28 10.99 -12.75
CA CYS A 133 -14.68 11.36 -12.99
C CYS A 133 -14.86 12.28 -14.20
N ALA A 134 -16.01 12.16 -14.87
CA ALA A 134 -16.46 13.07 -15.92
C ALA A 134 -17.32 14.23 -15.34
N PRO A 135 -17.24 15.45 -15.90
CA PRO A 135 -16.25 15.88 -16.87
C PRO A 135 -14.85 15.95 -16.23
N CYS A 136 -13.84 15.53 -16.97
CA CYS A 136 -12.46 15.61 -16.51
C CYS A 136 -11.70 16.70 -17.26
N GLY A 137 -11.08 17.61 -16.51
CA GLY A 137 -10.23 18.66 -17.09
C GLY A 137 -8.87 18.11 -17.53
N SER A 138 -8.26 17.27 -16.70
CA SER A 138 -6.99 16.60 -16.99
C SER A 138 -7.01 15.23 -16.34
N CYS A 139 -6.99 14.16 -17.13
CA CYS A 139 -7.06 12.79 -16.64
C CYS A 139 -5.96 11.93 -17.26
N MET A 140 -5.59 10.89 -16.52
CA MET A 140 -4.74 9.81 -16.98
C MET A 140 -5.53 8.86 -17.86
N THR A 141 -4.85 8.25 -18.83
CA THR A 141 -5.44 7.21 -19.69
C THR A 141 -5.85 6.01 -18.85
N GLN A 142 -7.09 5.55 -19.04
CA GLN A 142 -7.63 4.32 -18.45
C GLN A 142 -8.45 3.54 -19.50
N PRO A 143 -8.56 2.21 -19.41
CA PRO A 143 -9.36 1.39 -20.32
C PRO A 143 -10.86 1.54 -20.10
N ASP A 144 -11.29 1.56 -18.83
CA ASP A 144 -12.70 1.71 -18.47
C ASP A 144 -13.15 3.18 -18.68
N PRO A 145 -14.42 3.46 -18.97
CA PRO A 145 -14.94 4.83 -19.00
C PRO A 145 -14.72 5.57 -17.68
N LEU A 146 -14.60 6.90 -17.74
CA LEU A 146 -14.60 7.73 -16.53
C LEU A 146 -15.94 7.56 -15.80
N PHE A 147 -15.92 7.59 -14.47
CA PHE A 147 -17.15 7.58 -13.69
C PHE A 147 -17.97 8.83 -14.01
N ALA A 148 -19.23 8.68 -14.40
CA ALA A 148 -20.13 9.77 -14.73
C ALA A 148 -21.05 10.06 -13.52
N PRO A 149 -20.70 11.01 -12.64
CA PRO A 149 -21.52 11.38 -11.48
C PRO A 149 -22.94 11.81 -11.88
N ALA A 150 -23.08 12.53 -12.99
CA ALA A 150 -24.39 12.97 -13.49
C ALA A 150 -25.29 11.81 -13.98
N ALA A 151 -24.73 10.62 -14.21
CA ALA A 151 -25.46 9.42 -14.59
C ALA A 151 -25.79 8.51 -13.39
N SER A 152 -25.44 8.92 -12.16
CA SER A 152 -25.73 8.19 -10.94
C SER A 152 -26.77 8.93 -10.10
N ALA A 153 -27.89 8.26 -9.80
CA ALA A 153 -28.94 8.80 -8.95
C ALA A 153 -28.55 8.89 -7.46
N SER A 154 -27.44 8.25 -7.06
CA SER A 154 -26.95 8.21 -5.67
C SER A 154 -25.67 9.02 -5.44
N TYR A 155 -25.23 9.80 -6.44
CA TYR A 155 -24.08 10.68 -6.29
C TYR A 155 -24.43 11.91 -5.45
N GLU A 156 -23.76 12.09 -4.32
CA GLU A 156 -23.99 13.22 -3.42
C GLU A 156 -22.67 13.91 -3.05
N PRO A 157 -22.39 15.13 -3.54
CA PRO A 157 -21.22 15.90 -3.11
C PRO A 157 -21.22 16.12 -1.60
N ALA A 158 -20.10 15.83 -0.95
CA ALA A 158 -19.98 16.00 0.50
C ALA A 158 -19.96 17.49 0.83
N ARG A 159 -20.65 17.88 1.91
CA ARG A 159 -20.55 19.22 2.46
C ARG A 159 -19.21 19.42 3.15
N CYS A 160 -18.74 20.66 3.23
CA CYS A 160 -17.49 20.98 3.90
C CYS A 160 -17.46 20.62 5.39
N ALA A 161 -18.60 20.75 6.07
CA ALA A 161 -18.72 20.37 7.48
C ALA A 161 -18.79 18.85 7.70
N ALA A 162 -18.80 18.03 6.63
CA ALA A 162 -18.83 16.58 6.77
C ALA A 162 -17.54 16.08 7.45
N PRO A 163 -17.62 15.14 8.41
CA PRO A 163 -16.45 14.63 9.12
C PRO A 163 -15.35 14.11 8.19
N LEU A 164 -15.73 13.33 7.17
CA LEU A 164 -14.77 12.79 6.21
C LEU A 164 -14.08 13.89 5.38
N CYS A 165 -14.72 15.04 5.14
CA CYS A 165 -14.06 16.17 4.48
C CYS A 165 -12.91 16.71 5.34
N SER A 166 -13.13 16.81 6.66
CA SER A 166 -12.12 17.28 7.61
C SER A 166 -10.96 16.30 7.80
N ASP A 167 -11.20 15.00 7.57
CA ASP A 167 -10.16 13.96 7.62
C ASP A 167 -9.22 14.00 6.38
N ILE A 168 -9.54 14.78 5.34
CA ILE A 168 -8.69 14.97 4.16
C ILE A 168 -7.59 16.00 4.45
N PRO A 169 -6.31 15.65 4.30
CA PRO A 169 -5.20 16.55 4.65
C PRO A 169 -5.20 17.90 3.89
N HIS A 170 -5.63 17.88 2.62
CA HIS A 170 -5.75 19.09 1.81
C HIS A 170 -7.16 19.17 1.22
N HIS A 171 -8.13 19.56 2.05
CA HIS A 171 -9.49 19.86 1.60
C HIS A 171 -9.68 21.36 1.34
N GLY A 172 -10.71 21.68 0.56
CA GLY A 172 -11.17 23.03 0.31
C GLY A 172 -12.70 23.08 0.26
N CYS A 173 -13.23 24.30 0.18
CA CYS A 173 -14.66 24.55 0.17
C CYS A 173 -15.06 25.42 -1.01
N LEU A 174 -15.74 24.82 -1.97
CA LEU A 174 -16.28 25.55 -3.11
C LEU A 174 -17.58 26.25 -2.69
N ARG A 175 -17.55 27.58 -2.70
CA ARG A 175 -18.73 28.44 -2.46
C ARG A 175 -19.39 28.85 -3.79
N PRO A 176 -20.71 29.11 -3.80
CA PRO A 176 -21.64 29.11 -2.67
C PRO A 176 -22.19 27.72 -2.28
N ALA A 177 -21.88 26.66 -3.03
CA ALA A 177 -22.47 25.32 -2.88
C ALA A 177 -22.03 24.52 -1.64
N ASP A 178 -21.12 25.06 -0.82
CA ASP A 178 -20.54 24.40 0.37
C ASP A 178 -19.97 23.00 0.08
N THR A 179 -19.41 22.81 -1.11
CA THR A 179 -18.94 21.50 -1.59
C THR A 179 -17.50 21.25 -1.17
N CYS A 180 -17.24 20.10 -0.56
CA CYS A 180 -15.91 19.63 -0.21
C CYS A 180 -15.11 19.31 -1.47
N THR A 181 -13.98 19.99 -1.64
CA THR A 181 -12.97 19.63 -2.65
C THR A 181 -11.76 19.03 -1.95
N TYR A 182 -11.00 18.24 -2.68
CA TYR A 182 -9.80 17.61 -2.15
C TYR A 182 -8.63 17.74 -3.11
N ARG A 183 -7.43 17.73 -2.55
CA ARG A 183 -6.17 17.41 -3.22
C ARG A 183 -5.49 16.29 -2.46
N TYR A 184 -5.10 15.24 -3.16
CA TYR A 184 -4.37 14.13 -2.58
C TYR A 184 -3.13 13.83 -3.40
N ASN A 185 -1.97 13.78 -2.75
CA ASN A 185 -0.69 13.53 -3.38
C ASN A 185 -0.17 12.17 -2.91
N TYR A 186 0.15 11.29 -3.85
CA TYR A 186 0.73 9.98 -3.63
C TYR A 186 2.23 10.01 -3.78
N GLY A 187 2.86 8.92 -3.35
CA GLY A 187 4.30 8.86 -3.27
C GLY A 187 5.05 8.77 -4.60
N ASP A 188 4.44 8.17 -5.61
CA ASP A 188 4.91 8.22 -7.01
C ASP A 188 4.86 9.62 -7.64
N GLY A 189 4.32 10.60 -6.92
CA GLY A 189 3.92 11.87 -7.49
C GLY A 189 2.58 11.81 -8.22
N THR A 190 1.86 10.68 -8.20
CA THR A 190 0.46 10.65 -8.65
C THR A 190 -0.34 11.63 -7.79
N THR A 191 -1.13 12.48 -8.42
CA THR A 191 -1.90 13.51 -7.72
C THR A 191 -3.30 13.52 -8.28
N THR A 192 -4.30 13.63 -7.40
CA THR A 192 -5.70 13.74 -7.77
C THR A 192 -6.34 14.93 -7.05
N LEU A 193 -7.13 15.70 -7.79
CA LEU A 193 -7.96 16.76 -7.26
C LEU A 193 -9.36 16.63 -7.82
N GLY A 194 -10.34 16.98 -7.00
CA GLY A 194 -11.74 16.93 -7.40
C GLY A 194 -12.69 17.22 -6.25
N VAL A 195 -13.90 16.70 -6.38
CA VAL A 195 -14.96 16.80 -5.36
C VAL A 195 -14.91 15.55 -4.51
N TYR A 196 -14.98 15.70 -3.19
CA TYR A 196 -15.23 14.57 -2.30
C TYR A 196 -16.74 14.36 -2.19
N ALA A 197 -17.20 13.13 -2.37
CA ALA A 197 -18.61 12.80 -2.48
C ALA A 197 -18.94 11.49 -1.77
N MET A 198 -20.21 11.31 -1.44
CA MET A 198 -20.79 10.03 -1.06
C MET A 198 -21.37 9.35 -2.30
N GLU A 199 -21.18 8.04 -2.39
CA GLU A 199 -21.73 7.23 -3.48
C GLU A 199 -21.88 5.76 -3.04
N ARG A 200 -22.71 5.00 -3.75
CA ARG A 200 -22.91 3.58 -3.53
C ARG A 200 -21.87 2.76 -4.28
N PHE A 201 -21.12 1.95 -3.54
CA PHE A 201 -20.18 0.98 -4.06
C PHE A 201 -20.80 -0.40 -4.01
N THR A 202 -20.68 -1.14 -5.10
CA THR A 202 -21.25 -2.47 -5.26
C THR A 202 -20.14 -3.51 -5.33
N PHE A 203 -20.26 -4.52 -4.47
CA PHE A 203 -19.33 -5.65 -4.32
C PHE A 203 -20.07 -6.96 -4.59
N ALA A 204 -19.34 -7.99 -5.04
CA ALA A 204 -19.87 -9.35 -5.04
C ALA A 204 -19.91 -9.87 -3.59
N SER A 205 -21.12 -10.18 -3.14
CA SER A 205 -21.42 -10.81 -1.87
C SER A 205 -21.40 -12.32 -2.03
N SER A 206 -20.77 -13.00 -1.08
CA SER A 206 -20.76 -14.47 -1.03
C SER A 206 -21.91 -15.06 -0.23
N SER A 207 -22.61 -14.24 0.57
CA SER A 207 -23.65 -14.69 1.51
C SER A 207 -25.03 -14.90 0.87
N GLY A 208 -25.17 -14.77 -0.45
CA GLY A 208 -26.44 -14.92 -1.17
C GLY A 208 -26.39 -15.73 -2.47
N GLY A 209 -25.35 -16.55 -2.67
CA GLY A 209 -25.08 -17.26 -3.93
C GLY A 209 -24.11 -16.49 -4.85
N ASP A 210 -23.65 -17.12 -5.93
CA ASP A 210 -22.58 -16.61 -6.82
C ASP A 210 -22.89 -15.24 -7.49
N ASP A 211 -24.15 -14.79 -7.47
CA ASP A 211 -24.62 -13.53 -8.08
C ASP A 211 -25.11 -12.47 -7.08
N ALA A 212 -25.01 -12.71 -5.76
CA ALA A 212 -25.48 -11.73 -4.78
C ALA A 212 -24.60 -10.46 -4.82
N LEU A 213 -25.21 -9.30 -5.01
CA LEU A 213 -24.52 -8.01 -4.98
C LEU A 213 -24.82 -7.27 -3.69
N MET A 214 -23.77 -6.75 -3.05
CA MET A 214 -23.87 -5.90 -1.87
C MET A 214 -23.54 -4.47 -2.26
N SER A 215 -24.46 -3.55 -2.00
CA SER A 215 -24.29 -2.12 -2.28
C SER A 215 -24.24 -1.33 -0.98
N VAL A 216 -23.19 -0.55 -0.76
CA VAL A 216 -22.95 0.22 0.47
C VAL A 216 -22.53 1.66 0.17
N PRO A 217 -22.97 2.65 0.97
CA PRO A 217 -22.54 4.03 0.81
C PRO A 217 -21.10 4.21 1.30
N LEU A 218 -20.26 4.87 0.51
CA LEU A 218 -18.89 5.22 0.84
C LEU A 218 -18.58 6.65 0.41
N GLY A 219 -17.76 7.32 1.20
CA GLY A 219 -17.08 8.55 0.82
C GLY A 219 -15.90 8.26 -0.09
N PHE A 220 -15.78 9.00 -1.19
CA PHE A 220 -14.70 8.83 -2.16
C PHE A 220 -14.36 10.15 -2.86
N GLY A 221 -13.15 10.21 -3.40
CA GLY A 221 -12.71 11.29 -4.28
C GLY A 221 -13.19 11.08 -5.71
N CYS A 222 -13.95 12.03 -6.22
CA CYS A 222 -14.34 12.11 -7.63
C CYS A 222 -13.36 13.05 -8.36
N GLY A 223 -12.29 12.48 -8.91
CA GLY A 223 -11.14 13.22 -9.41
C GLY A 223 -11.35 13.78 -10.82
N SER A 224 -11.25 15.09 -10.99
CA SER A 224 -11.39 15.81 -12.27
C SER A 224 -10.08 16.41 -12.79
N LEU A 225 -9.03 16.45 -11.96
CA LEU A 225 -7.67 16.83 -12.31
C LEU A 225 -6.69 15.82 -11.72
N ASN A 226 -6.23 14.90 -12.54
CA ASN A 226 -5.44 13.75 -12.15
C ASN A 226 -4.14 13.73 -12.97
N VAL A 227 -3.01 13.76 -12.30
CA VAL A 227 -1.67 13.78 -12.90
C VAL A 227 -0.92 12.54 -12.44
N GLY A 228 -0.21 11.90 -13.37
CA GLY A 228 0.61 10.73 -13.11
C GLY A 228 0.30 9.60 -14.09
N SER A 229 0.27 8.37 -13.60
CA SER A 229 -0.19 7.21 -14.33
C SER A 229 -0.77 6.22 -13.33
N LEU A 230 -1.85 5.54 -13.70
CA LEU A 230 -2.48 4.51 -12.88
C LEU A 230 -2.22 3.09 -13.42
N ASN A 231 -1.25 2.93 -14.34
CA ASN A 231 -0.94 1.65 -14.99
C ASN A 231 -2.17 0.93 -15.61
N ASN A 232 -3.13 1.68 -16.14
CA ASN A 232 -4.45 1.23 -16.64
C ASN A 232 -5.53 1.04 -15.56
N GLY A 233 -5.27 1.43 -14.32
CA GLY A 233 -6.31 1.60 -13.31
C GLY A 233 -7.12 2.89 -13.53
N SER A 234 -8.32 2.93 -12.97
CA SER A 234 -9.24 4.06 -12.99
C SER A 234 -9.14 4.95 -11.74
N GLY A 235 -8.42 4.48 -10.72
CA GLY A 235 -8.28 5.15 -9.43
C GLY A 235 -7.47 4.32 -8.44
N ILE A 236 -7.57 4.67 -7.16
CA ILE A 236 -6.91 3.96 -6.05
C ILE A 236 -7.94 3.73 -4.94
N VAL A 237 -7.92 2.53 -4.36
CA VAL A 237 -8.68 2.17 -3.16
C VAL A 237 -7.68 2.05 -2.01
N GLY A 238 -7.72 3.03 -1.10
CA GLY A 238 -6.90 3.02 0.11
C GLY A 238 -7.36 1.98 1.12
N PHE A 239 -6.42 1.16 1.56
CA PHE A 239 -6.57 0.12 2.58
C PHE A 239 -5.83 0.47 3.88
N GLY A 240 -5.34 1.71 4.03
CA GLY A 240 -4.76 2.18 5.28
C GLY A 240 -5.75 2.19 6.45
N ARG A 241 -5.31 2.67 7.60
CA ARG A 241 -6.09 2.58 8.85
C ARG A 241 -6.80 3.87 9.25
N ASN A 242 -6.72 4.94 8.45
CA ASN A 242 -7.42 6.20 8.75
C ASN A 242 -8.83 6.24 8.15
N PRO A 243 -9.69 7.20 8.60
CA PRO A 243 -11.11 7.25 8.26
C PRO A 243 -11.46 7.28 6.76
N LEU A 244 -10.57 7.72 5.88
CA LEU A 244 -10.82 7.79 4.43
C LEU A 244 -10.73 6.42 3.74
N SER A 245 -10.12 5.42 4.38
CA SER A 245 -9.89 4.07 3.84
C SER A 245 -11.16 3.25 3.70
N LEU A 246 -11.16 2.31 2.74
CA LEU A 246 -12.23 1.32 2.61
C LEU A 246 -12.37 0.51 3.90
N VAL A 247 -11.23 0.15 4.49
CA VAL A 247 -11.13 -0.60 5.74
C VAL A 247 -11.86 0.12 6.88
N SER A 248 -11.63 1.42 7.05
CA SER A 248 -12.24 2.19 8.15
C SER A 248 -13.69 2.55 7.88
N GLN A 249 -14.03 2.97 6.67
CA GLN A 249 -15.41 3.34 6.32
C GLN A 249 -16.38 2.17 6.41
N LEU A 250 -15.92 0.96 6.07
CA LEU A 250 -16.67 -0.27 6.29
C LEU A 250 -16.41 -0.88 7.66
N SER A 251 -15.49 -0.36 8.49
CA SER A 251 -15.16 -0.98 9.77
C SER A 251 -14.81 -2.48 9.62
N ILE A 252 -14.02 -2.80 8.58
CA ILE A 252 -13.53 -4.14 8.29
C ILE A 252 -12.61 -4.58 9.42
N ARG A 253 -12.91 -5.72 10.04
CA ARG A 253 -12.08 -6.30 11.11
C ARG A 253 -10.99 -7.23 10.60
N ARG A 254 -11.26 -7.90 9.48
CA ARG A 254 -10.33 -8.84 8.83
C ARG A 254 -10.43 -8.70 7.34
N PHE A 255 -9.28 -8.64 6.67
CA PHE A 255 -9.19 -8.80 5.23
C PHE A 255 -7.98 -9.63 4.85
N SER A 256 -8.09 -10.38 3.76
CA SER A 256 -6.98 -11.15 3.23
C SER A 256 -6.92 -11.08 1.72
N TYR A 257 -5.73 -11.28 1.15
CA TYR A 257 -5.55 -11.42 -0.29
C TYR A 257 -4.53 -12.51 -0.60
N CYS A 258 -4.56 -12.98 -1.85
CA CYS A 258 -3.56 -13.90 -2.40
C CYS A 258 -3.02 -13.28 -3.69
N LEU A 259 -1.81 -12.72 -3.70
CA LEU A 259 -1.33 -12.02 -4.89
C LEU A 259 -0.75 -13.02 -5.89
N THR A 260 -1.25 -13.03 -7.13
CA THR A 260 -0.64 -13.84 -8.21
C THR A 260 0.75 -13.31 -8.57
N PRO A 261 1.65 -14.12 -9.12
CA PRO A 261 2.93 -13.65 -9.62
C PRO A 261 2.79 -12.48 -10.60
N TYR A 262 3.71 -11.53 -10.58
CA TYR A 262 3.66 -10.34 -11.46
C TYR A 262 3.65 -10.66 -12.97
N ALA A 263 4.13 -11.85 -13.36
CA ALA A 263 4.11 -12.34 -14.74
C ALA A 263 2.85 -13.14 -15.09
N SER A 264 1.94 -13.35 -14.12
CA SER A 264 0.71 -14.10 -14.31
C SER A 264 -0.39 -13.20 -14.91
N GLY A 265 -1.14 -13.75 -15.85
CA GLY A 265 -2.40 -13.15 -16.32
C GLY A 265 -3.63 -13.62 -15.54
N ARG A 266 -3.44 -14.46 -14.51
CA ARG A 266 -4.55 -15.03 -13.73
C ARG A 266 -5.14 -13.98 -12.79
N ARG A 267 -6.41 -14.18 -12.46
CA ARG A 267 -7.10 -13.45 -11.40
C ARG A 267 -6.85 -14.14 -10.05
N SER A 268 -6.91 -13.38 -8.98
CA SER A 268 -6.96 -13.91 -7.62
C SER A 268 -8.03 -13.19 -6.80
N THR A 269 -7.97 -13.26 -5.47
CA THR A 269 -9.04 -12.88 -4.55
C THR A 269 -8.55 -11.94 -3.45
N LEU A 270 -9.42 -11.00 -3.13
CA LEU A 270 -9.44 -10.18 -1.92
C LEU A 270 -10.72 -10.56 -1.17
N LEU A 271 -10.60 -10.87 0.11
CA LEU A 271 -11.69 -11.40 0.94
C LEU A 271 -11.85 -10.55 2.20
N PHE A 272 -13.09 -10.20 2.56
CA PHE A 272 -13.42 -9.51 3.81
C PHE A 272 -14.23 -10.43 4.73
N GLY A 273 -14.30 -10.05 6.01
CA GLY A 273 -15.20 -10.70 6.96
C GLY A 273 -14.72 -12.10 7.33
N SER A 274 -15.66 -13.04 7.41
CA SER A 274 -15.39 -14.43 7.76
C SER A 274 -14.55 -15.13 6.70
N LEU A 275 -14.73 -14.76 5.42
CA LEU A 275 -13.95 -15.32 4.30
C LEU A 275 -12.46 -15.02 4.38
N ALA A 276 -12.06 -13.96 5.09
CA ALA A 276 -10.65 -13.63 5.25
C ALA A 276 -9.89 -14.66 6.10
N GLY A 277 -10.59 -15.44 6.92
CA GLY A 277 -10.00 -16.44 7.83
C GLY A 277 -9.39 -17.67 7.14
N GLY A 278 -9.65 -17.88 5.84
CA GLY A 278 -9.20 -19.06 5.11
C GLY A 278 -7.67 -19.26 5.04
N VAL A 279 -6.85 -18.33 5.55
CA VAL A 279 -5.42 -18.58 5.83
C VAL A 279 -5.23 -19.75 6.81
N TYR A 280 -6.11 -19.86 7.81
CA TYR A 280 -6.02 -20.91 8.84
C TYR A 280 -6.53 -22.26 8.33
N ASP A 281 -7.44 -22.25 7.36
CA ASP A 281 -8.06 -23.47 6.82
C ASP A 281 -7.22 -24.11 5.70
N ASP A 282 -6.58 -23.31 4.84
CA ASP A 282 -5.75 -23.78 3.72
C ASP A 282 -4.32 -24.21 4.16
N ALA A 283 -3.98 -24.03 5.44
CA ALA A 283 -2.71 -24.44 6.04
C ALA A 283 -2.44 -25.95 5.97
N ALA A 284 -3.43 -26.75 5.57
CA ALA A 284 -3.29 -28.18 5.31
C ALA A 284 -2.55 -28.51 3.99
N GLY A 285 -2.36 -27.54 3.07
CA GLY A 285 -1.81 -27.79 1.74
C GLY A 285 -0.31 -27.52 1.55
N ASP A 286 0.17 -26.32 1.88
CA ASP A 286 1.45 -25.80 1.34
C ASP A 286 2.46 -25.24 2.37
N GLY A 287 2.13 -25.19 3.68
CA GLY A 287 3.07 -24.80 4.75
C GLY A 287 2.42 -24.23 6.01
N PRO A 288 3.18 -24.07 7.12
CA PRO A 288 2.64 -23.54 8.36
C PRO A 288 2.30 -22.04 8.27
N VAL A 289 1.20 -21.64 8.90
CA VAL A 289 0.84 -20.22 9.08
C VAL A 289 1.86 -19.56 10.00
N GLN A 290 2.34 -18.39 9.59
CA GLN A 290 3.26 -17.55 10.34
C GLN A 290 2.53 -16.26 10.71
N THR A 291 2.60 -15.85 11.98
CA THR A 291 1.87 -14.70 12.50
C THR A 291 2.78 -13.76 13.28
N THR A 292 2.74 -12.46 12.96
CA THR A 292 3.44 -11.40 13.69
C THR A 292 2.45 -10.34 14.18
N PRO A 293 2.69 -9.70 15.33
CA PRO A 293 1.93 -8.54 15.75
C PRO A 293 2.07 -7.37 14.77
N LEU A 294 0.99 -6.62 14.60
CA LEU A 294 0.99 -5.29 13.99
C LEU A 294 1.35 -4.25 15.06
N LEU A 295 2.24 -3.34 14.69
CA LEU A 295 2.61 -2.19 15.52
C LEU A 295 1.77 -0.98 15.13
N GLN A 296 1.55 -0.09 16.09
CA GLN A 296 0.82 1.17 15.87
C GLN A 296 1.77 2.36 15.96
N SER A 297 1.62 3.30 15.04
CA SER A 297 2.30 4.59 15.06
C SER A 297 1.27 5.71 15.22
N PRO A 298 1.19 6.39 16.38
CA PRO A 298 0.28 7.52 16.54
C PRO A 298 0.56 8.67 15.56
N GLN A 299 1.83 8.79 15.11
CA GLN A 299 2.25 9.83 14.16
C GLN A 299 1.91 9.46 12.71
N ASN A 300 1.94 8.17 12.38
CA ASN A 300 1.65 7.65 11.04
C ASN A 300 0.64 6.49 11.11
N PRO A 301 -0.61 6.73 11.55
CA PRO A 301 -1.59 5.69 11.82
C PRO A 301 -2.05 4.95 10.55
N THR A 302 -1.90 5.54 9.37
CA THR A 302 -2.20 4.94 8.05
C THR A 302 -1.60 3.55 7.88
N PHE A 303 -0.35 3.35 8.30
CA PHE A 303 0.44 2.20 7.87
C PHE A 303 0.28 0.97 8.76
N TYR A 304 0.45 -0.20 8.16
CA TYR A 304 0.60 -1.48 8.85
C TYR A 304 2.07 -1.76 9.15
N TYR A 305 2.50 -1.46 10.38
CA TYR A 305 3.86 -1.72 10.82
C TYR A 305 4.02 -3.12 11.36
N VAL A 306 5.19 -3.74 11.14
CA VAL A 306 5.58 -5.03 11.70
C VAL A 306 6.97 -4.94 12.33
N ARG A 307 7.25 -5.77 13.32
CA ARG A 307 8.57 -5.82 13.95
C ARG A 307 9.48 -6.80 13.22
N LEU A 308 10.33 -6.30 12.31
CA LEU A 308 11.40 -7.08 11.72
C LEU A 308 12.60 -7.14 12.69
N THR A 309 13.04 -8.34 13.06
CA THR A 309 14.14 -8.58 13.99
C THR A 309 15.45 -8.92 13.29
N GLY A 310 15.41 -9.31 12.01
CA GLY A 310 16.61 -9.60 11.23
C GLY A 310 16.33 -10.17 9.85
N ILE A 311 17.42 -10.38 9.11
CA ILE A 311 17.42 -10.97 7.77
C ILE A 311 18.48 -12.08 7.75
N SER A 312 18.15 -13.22 7.14
CA SER A 312 19.12 -14.27 6.83
C SER A 312 19.32 -14.41 5.34
N VAL A 313 20.57 -14.66 4.93
CA VAL A 313 20.94 -14.98 3.54
C VAL A 313 21.78 -16.27 3.55
N GLY A 314 21.30 -17.30 2.87
CA GLY A 314 21.78 -18.67 3.00
C GLY A 314 21.50 -19.20 4.41
N GLY A 315 22.48 -19.88 5.01
CA GLY A 315 22.41 -20.33 6.42
C GLY A 315 22.84 -19.28 7.45
N ARG A 316 23.04 -18.01 7.06
CA ARG A 316 23.64 -16.99 7.92
C ARG A 316 22.67 -15.84 8.21
N ARG A 317 22.37 -15.66 9.50
CA ARG A 317 21.73 -14.44 10.02
C ARG A 317 22.69 -13.26 9.90
N LEU A 318 22.24 -12.18 9.28
CA LEU A 318 23.07 -10.99 9.07
C LEU A 318 23.25 -10.22 10.38
N ARG A 319 24.41 -9.57 10.53
CA ARG A 319 24.74 -8.75 11.71
C ARG A 319 24.18 -7.34 11.53
N ILE A 320 22.85 -7.25 11.45
CA ILE A 320 22.10 -6.00 11.38
C ILE A 320 21.47 -5.79 12.76
N PRO A 321 21.72 -4.65 13.43
CA PRO A 321 21.09 -4.38 14.71
C PRO A 321 19.58 -4.19 14.54
N GLU A 322 18.76 -4.68 15.48
CA GLU A 322 17.29 -4.50 15.43
C GLU A 322 16.88 -3.02 15.36
N SER A 323 17.70 -2.12 15.90
CA SER A 323 17.47 -0.67 15.83
C SER A 323 17.40 -0.14 14.40
N ALA A 324 17.99 -0.84 13.41
CA ALA A 324 17.89 -0.48 11.99
C ALA A 324 16.48 -0.69 11.41
N PHE A 325 15.60 -1.39 12.14
CA PHE A 325 14.20 -1.66 11.76
C PHE A 325 13.19 -1.05 12.73
N ALA A 326 13.66 -0.39 13.79
CA ALA A 326 12.81 0.06 14.88
C ALA A 326 11.89 1.20 14.45
N LEU A 327 10.60 1.09 14.79
CA LEU A 327 9.65 2.19 14.73
C LEU A 327 9.92 3.13 15.92
N GLN A 328 10.25 4.37 15.64
CA GLN A 328 10.55 5.37 16.66
C GLN A 328 9.28 6.04 17.18
N PRO A 329 9.29 6.57 18.43
CA PRO A 329 8.13 7.27 19.00
C PRO A 329 7.67 8.50 18.19
N ASP A 330 8.58 9.12 17.43
CA ASP A 330 8.28 10.25 16.54
C ASP A 330 7.71 9.83 15.18
N GLY A 331 7.48 8.52 14.96
CA GLY A 331 6.93 7.97 13.74
C GLY A 331 7.95 7.67 12.64
N SER A 332 9.23 7.99 12.87
CA SER A 332 10.32 7.69 11.94
C SER A 332 10.74 6.21 12.00
N GLY A 333 11.42 5.75 10.95
CA GLY A 333 11.86 4.36 10.82
C GLY A 333 10.69 3.37 10.69
N GLY A 334 10.86 2.21 11.30
CA GLY A 334 9.90 1.11 11.27
C GLY A 334 9.89 0.33 9.94
N VAL A 335 9.12 -0.76 9.93
CA VAL A 335 8.91 -1.60 8.74
C VAL A 335 7.43 -1.66 8.42
N ILE A 336 7.03 -1.19 7.25
CA ILE A 336 5.62 -1.25 6.81
C ILE A 336 5.40 -2.39 5.81
N VAL A 337 4.20 -2.94 5.76
CA VAL A 337 3.77 -3.88 4.71
C VAL A 337 2.86 -3.16 3.72
N ASP A 338 3.31 -3.05 2.46
CA ASP A 338 2.66 -2.22 1.45
C ASP A 338 2.40 -3.00 0.15
N SER A 339 1.13 -3.29 -0.14
CA SER A 339 0.69 -3.88 -1.42
C SER A 339 0.92 -2.93 -2.60
N GLY A 340 1.00 -1.63 -2.32
CA GLY A 340 1.21 -0.56 -3.26
C GLY A 340 2.67 -0.33 -3.64
N THR A 341 3.61 -0.97 -2.96
CA THR A 341 5.02 -0.95 -3.32
C THR A 341 5.38 -2.30 -3.93
N ALA A 342 6.05 -2.35 -5.09
CA ALA A 342 6.42 -3.63 -5.70
C ALA A 342 7.60 -4.31 -4.98
N LEU A 343 8.75 -3.64 -4.99
CA LEU A 343 9.99 -4.14 -4.41
C LEU A 343 10.00 -3.98 -2.89
N THR A 344 10.74 -4.84 -2.22
CA THR A 344 11.10 -4.56 -0.82
C THR A 344 12.14 -3.45 -0.78
N LEU A 345 11.85 -2.41 0.00
CA LEU A 345 12.70 -1.23 0.19
C LEU A 345 13.40 -1.34 1.54
N LEU A 346 14.71 -1.17 1.57
CA LEU A 346 15.53 -1.28 2.77
C LEU A 346 16.43 -0.04 2.91
N PRO A 347 16.73 0.43 4.13
CA PRO A 347 17.71 1.48 4.35
C PRO A 347 19.05 1.11 3.72
N ALA A 348 19.76 2.10 3.17
CA ALA A 348 21.00 1.90 2.42
C ALA A 348 22.01 0.96 3.12
N ALA A 349 22.21 1.13 4.45
CA ALA A 349 23.11 0.28 5.23
C ALA A 349 22.64 -1.19 5.32
N VAL A 350 21.34 -1.40 5.49
CA VAL A 350 20.72 -2.74 5.52
C VAL A 350 20.84 -3.40 4.15
N LEU A 351 20.51 -2.66 3.08
CA LEU A 351 20.62 -3.15 1.71
C LEU A 351 22.07 -3.56 1.40
N ALA A 352 23.05 -2.73 1.75
CA ALA A 352 24.47 -3.03 1.54
C ALA A 352 24.90 -4.34 2.24
N GLU A 353 24.42 -4.57 3.47
CA GLU A 353 24.68 -5.80 4.22
C GLU A 353 24.09 -7.05 3.56
N VAL A 354 22.86 -6.96 3.06
CA VAL A 354 22.20 -8.04 2.30
C VAL A 354 22.97 -8.33 1.00
N VAL A 355 23.30 -7.30 0.23
CA VAL A 355 24.06 -7.42 -1.03
C VAL A 355 25.44 -8.04 -0.79
N ARG A 356 26.14 -7.63 0.27
CA ARG A 356 27.42 -8.21 0.67
C ARG A 356 27.29 -9.70 0.96
N ALA A 357 26.22 -10.12 1.64
CA ALA A 357 25.96 -11.51 1.95
C ALA A 357 25.67 -12.37 0.71
N PHE A 358 24.90 -11.84 -0.23
CA PHE A 358 24.66 -12.49 -1.52
C PHE A 358 25.95 -12.61 -2.33
N ARG A 359 26.74 -11.53 -2.42
CA ARG A 359 28.01 -11.51 -3.16
C ARG A 359 28.99 -12.58 -2.65
N ALA A 360 29.09 -12.73 -1.33
CA ALA A 360 30.00 -13.71 -0.71
C ALA A 360 29.64 -15.16 -1.08
N GLN A 361 28.36 -15.45 -1.30
CA GLN A 361 27.86 -16.82 -1.55
C GLN A 361 27.69 -17.12 -3.04
N LEU A 362 27.19 -16.16 -3.84
CA LEU A 362 27.00 -16.32 -5.29
C LEU A 362 28.34 -16.41 -6.03
N ARG A 363 29.36 -15.69 -5.57
CA ARG A 363 30.69 -15.60 -6.23
C ARG A 363 30.62 -15.20 -7.71
N LEU A 364 29.59 -14.43 -8.08
CA LEU A 364 29.43 -13.86 -9.42
C LEU A 364 29.90 -12.40 -9.45
N PRO A 365 30.46 -11.93 -10.58
CA PRO A 365 30.75 -10.52 -10.76
C PRO A 365 29.45 -9.71 -10.91
N PHE A 366 29.48 -8.44 -10.51
CA PHE A 366 28.38 -7.52 -10.84
C PHE A 366 28.24 -7.37 -12.36
N ALA A 367 27.02 -7.20 -12.83
CA ALA A 367 26.77 -6.93 -14.25
C ALA A 367 27.18 -5.49 -14.60
N ASN A 368 27.84 -5.29 -15.74
CA ASN A 368 28.20 -3.96 -16.22
C ASN A 368 26.97 -3.06 -16.35
N GLY A 369 27.07 -1.82 -15.84
CA GLY A 369 25.97 -0.85 -15.84
C GLY A 369 24.91 -1.11 -14.78
N SER A 370 25.17 -1.93 -13.75
CA SER A 370 24.35 -1.94 -12.55
C SER A 370 24.53 -0.61 -11.81
N SER A 371 23.58 0.32 -11.97
CA SER A 371 23.43 1.46 -11.07
C SER A 371 22.40 1.12 -9.99
N ALA A 372 22.32 1.94 -8.95
CA ALA A 372 21.22 1.89 -7.98
C ALA A 372 19.84 1.89 -8.67
N ASP A 373 19.73 2.34 -9.93
CA ASP A 373 18.52 2.44 -10.75
C ASP A 373 18.06 1.12 -11.42
N ASP A 374 18.96 0.17 -11.64
CA ASP A 374 18.66 -1.11 -12.35
C ASP A 374 18.64 -2.35 -11.42
N GLY A 375 18.74 -2.13 -10.11
CA GLY A 375 18.76 -3.21 -9.11
C GLY A 375 20.13 -3.88 -9.02
N VAL A 376 20.34 -4.65 -7.95
CA VAL A 376 21.63 -5.30 -7.68
C VAL A 376 21.74 -6.54 -8.58
N CYS A 377 22.37 -6.38 -9.74
CA CYS A 377 22.49 -7.42 -10.76
C CYS A 377 23.89 -8.04 -10.84
N PHE A 378 23.94 -9.36 -10.97
CA PHE A 378 25.13 -10.17 -11.20
C PHE A 378 25.15 -10.71 -12.63
N ALA A 379 26.32 -10.79 -13.25
CA ALA A 379 26.46 -11.42 -14.56
C ALA A 379 26.48 -12.95 -14.40
N VAL A 380 25.68 -13.64 -15.21
CA VAL A 380 25.62 -15.12 -15.21
C VAL A 380 26.42 -15.70 -16.39
N PRO A 381 27.15 -16.81 -16.21
CA PRO A 381 27.96 -17.36 -17.29
C PRO A 381 27.12 -17.83 -18.49
N ALA A 382 27.71 -17.79 -19.69
CA ALA A 382 27.02 -18.12 -20.95
C ALA A 382 26.41 -19.53 -21.00
N ALA A 383 27.03 -20.50 -20.32
CA ALA A 383 26.50 -21.86 -20.21
C ALA A 383 25.13 -21.91 -19.52
N TRP A 384 24.85 -20.96 -18.62
CA TRP A 384 23.63 -20.88 -17.82
C TRP A 384 22.51 -20.14 -18.55
N ARG A 385 22.86 -19.34 -19.58
CA ARG A 385 21.88 -18.73 -20.49
C ARG A 385 21.21 -19.75 -21.40
N ARG A 386 21.88 -20.86 -21.69
CA ARG A 386 21.45 -21.89 -22.64
C ARG A 386 20.75 -23.09 -21.98
N ALA A 387 20.69 -23.12 -20.66
CA ALA A 387 20.16 -24.29 -19.97
C ALA A 387 18.63 -24.23 -19.88
N ALA A 388 17.97 -25.19 -20.55
CA ALA A 388 16.52 -25.36 -20.54
C ALA A 388 15.99 -26.14 -19.31
N SER A 389 16.88 -26.58 -18.41
CA SER A 389 16.57 -27.42 -17.25
C SER A 389 16.77 -26.67 -15.93
N ALA A 390 15.89 -26.94 -14.95
CA ALA A 390 15.98 -26.43 -13.58
C ALA A 390 17.30 -26.79 -12.87
N SER A 391 17.93 -27.92 -13.23
CA SER A 391 19.19 -28.40 -12.65
C SER A 391 20.45 -27.60 -13.05
N ALA A 392 20.30 -26.60 -13.92
CA ALA A 392 21.39 -25.74 -14.40
C ALA A 392 21.17 -24.24 -14.08
N GLN A 393 20.23 -23.94 -13.19
CA GLN A 393 20.00 -22.58 -12.68
C GLN A 393 21.01 -22.19 -11.60
N VAL A 394 21.38 -20.91 -11.53
CA VAL A 394 22.23 -20.35 -10.46
C VAL A 394 21.62 -20.71 -9.12
N VAL A 395 22.38 -21.41 -8.27
CA VAL A 395 21.96 -21.67 -6.89
C VAL A 395 22.00 -20.32 -6.17
N VAL A 396 20.82 -19.82 -5.82
CA VAL A 396 20.66 -18.55 -5.11
C VAL A 396 20.57 -18.84 -3.61
N PRO A 397 21.32 -18.12 -2.76
CA PRO A 397 21.16 -18.21 -1.32
C PRO A 397 19.72 -17.91 -0.90
N ARG A 398 19.13 -18.81 -0.09
CA ARG A 398 17.83 -18.61 0.56
C ARG A 398 17.78 -17.26 1.27
N MET A 399 16.65 -16.55 1.25
CA MET A 399 16.46 -15.31 1.98
C MET A 399 15.27 -15.44 2.91
N VAL A 400 15.48 -15.13 4.20
CA VAL A 400 14.43 -15.19 5.22
C VAL A 400 14.31 -13.82 5.90
N LEU A 401 13.09 -13.32 6.00
CA LEU A 401 12.76 -12.15 6.83
C LEU A 401 12.27 -12.65 8.19
N HIS A 402 12.97 -12.28 9.26
CA HIS A 402 12.63 -12.69 10.62
C HIS A 402 11.81 -11.61 11.28
N PHE A 403 10.55 -11.89 11.59
CA PHE A 403 9.67 -11.01 12.35
C PHE A 403 9.61 -11.44 13.82
N GLN A 404 8.95 -10.65 14.66
CA GLN A 404 8.63 -11.07 16.00
C GLN A 404 7.63 -12.23 15.97
N GLY A 405 8.10 -13.44 16.27
CA GLY A 405 7.26 -14.64 16.37
C GLY A 405 6.97 -15.35 15.05
N ALA A 406 7.54 -14.88 13.94
CA ALA A 406 7.29 -15.43 12.61
C ALA A 406 8.50 -15.31 11.69
N ASP A 407 8.68 -16.30 10.82
CA ASP A 407 9.71 -16.30 9.78
C ASP A 407 9.07 -16.38 8.39
N LEU A 408 9.38 -15.41 7.53
CA LEU A 408 8.98 -15.45 6.13
C LEU A 408 10.14 -15.96 5.27
N ASP A 409 10.08 -17.25 4.94
CA ASP A 409 10.99 -17.88 3.99
C ASP A 409 10.58 -17.54 2.56
N LEU A 410 11.40 -16.74 1.88
CA LEU A 410 11.05 -16.21 0.57
C LEU A 410 11.34 -17.23 -0.54
N PRO A 411 10.36 -17.56 -1.40
CA PRO A 411 10.65 -18.27 -2.63
C PRO A 411 11.56 -17.44 -3.53
N ARG A 412 12.48 -18.09 -4.26
CA ARG A 412 13.46 -17.42 -5.16
C ARG A 412 12.81 -16.34 -6.03
N ARG A 413 11.64 -16.63 -6.61
CA ARG A 413 10.95 -15.74 -7.55
C ARG A 413 10.51 -14.40 -6.94
N ASN A 414 10.38 -14.33 -5.62
CA ASN A 414 9.92 -13.16 -4.88
C ASN A 414 11.03 -12.12 -4.65
N TYR A 415 12.31 -12.53 -4.69
CA TYR A 415 13.45 -11.63 -4.46
C TYR A 415 14.54 -11.71 -5.56
N VAL A 416 14.40 -12.58 -6.56
CA VAL A 416 15.32 -12.70 -7.69
C VAL A 416 14.61 -12.67 -9.05
N LEU A 417 15.17 -11.86 -9.96
CA LEU A 417 14.90 -11.92 -11.40
C LEU A 417 16.05 -12.62 -12.14
N ASP A 418 15.70 -13.66 -12.89
CA ASP A 418 16.57 -14.26 -13.90
C ASP A 418 16.31 -13.60 -15.28
N ASP A 419 17.19 -12.68 -15.72
CA ASP A 419 17.18 -12.09 -17.07
C ASP A 419 18.10 -12.90 -18.00
N HIS A 420 17.59 -14.04 -18.48
CA HIS A 420 18.31 -14.91 -19.41
C HIS A 420 18.72 -14.21 -20.71
N ARG A 421 17.94 -13.22 -21.17
CA ARG A 421 18.23 -12.46 -22.41
C ARG A 421 19.50 -11.64 -22.26
N ARG A 422 19.68 -10.98 -21.11
CA ARG A 422 20.89 -10.19 -20.82
C ARG A 422 21.99 -10.97 -20.10
N GLY A 423 21.71 -12.21 -19.71
CA GLY A 423 22.63 -12.98 -18.87
C GLY A 423 22.85 -12.34 -17.52
N ARG A 424 21.76 -11.94 -16.84
CA ARG A 424 21.83 -11.27 -15.54
C ARG A 424 20.93 -11.97 -14.53
N LEU A 425 21.35 -11.96 -13.27
CA LEU A 425 20.56 -12.33 -12.11
C LEU A 425 20.46 -11.10 -11.20
N CYS A 426 19.26 -10.60 -10.93
CA CYS A 426 19.06 -9.35 -10.20
C CYS A 426 18.28 -9.58 -8.91
N LEU A 427 18.73 -8.98 -7.81
CA LEU A 427 17.97 -8.92 -6.57
C LEU A 427 16.86 -7.88 -6.71
N LEU A 428 15.64 -8.23 -6.30
CA LEU A 428 14.44 -7.40 -6.35
C LEU A 428 14.28 -6.58 -5.06
N LEU A 429 15.35 -5.90 -4.68
CA LEU A 429 15.46 -5.03 -3.50
C LEU A 429 15.92 -3.65 -3.95
N ALA A 430 15.46 -2.60 -3.26
CA ALA A 430 15.90 -1.23 -3.53
C ALA A 430 16.14 -0.45 -2.23
N ASP A 431 16.83 0.68 -2.37
CA ASP A 431 17.03 1.63 -1.28
C ASP A 431 15.69 2.33 -0.96
N SER A 432 15.38 2.47 0.32
CA SER A 432 14.21 3.21 0.78
C SER A 432 14.38 4.72 0.71
N GLY A 433 15.62 5.23 0.65
CA GLY A 433 15.91 6.66 0.68
C GLY A 433 15.69 7.31 2.06
N ASP A 434 15.48 6.51 3.11
CA ASP A 434 15.35 6.92 4.52
C ASP A 434 15.78 5.79 5.47
N ASP A 435 15.58 5.98 6.77
CA ASP A 435 15.83 4.97 7.81
C ASP A 435 14.68 3.95 7.98
N GLY A 436 13.64 4.00 7.14
CA GLY A 436 12.48 3.11 7.19
C GLY A 436 12.58 1.97 6.17
N SER A 437 11.86 0.87 6.41
CA SER A 437 11.76 -0.26 5.48
C SER A 437 10.34 -0.45 4.98
N THR A 438 10.19 -1.05 3.79
CA THR A 438 8.90 -1.40 3.21
C THR A 438 8.95 -2.81 2.64
N ILE A 439 8.08 -3.69 3.12
CA ILE A 439 7.85 -5.02 2.57
C ILE A 439 6.87 -4.85 1.40
N GLY A 440 7.41 -4.89 0.18
CA GLY A 440 6.62 -4.74 -1.05
C GLY A 440 5.82 -5.99 -1.40
N ASN A 441 5.02 -5.91 -2.46
CA ASN A 441 4.10 -6.96 -2.86
C ASN A 441 4.78 -8.17 -3.54
N LEU A 442 5.99 -8.02 -4.09
CA LEU A 442 6.71 -9.13 -4.72
C LEU A 442 6.98 -10.25 -3.72
N VAL A 443 7.26 -9.91 -2.44
CA VAL A 443 7.45 -10.89 -1.37
C VAL A 443 6.15 -11.39 -0.75
N GLN A 444 5.01 -10.86 -1.19
CA GLN A 444 3.66 -11.26 -0.81
C GLN A 444 2.98 -12.12 -1.89
N GLN A 445 3.62 -12.30 -3.06
CA GLN A 445 3.11 -13.15 -4.14
C GLN A 445 3.16 -14.64 -3.78
N ASP A 446 2.12 -15.37 -4.18
CA ASP A 446 1.90 -16.78 -3.82
C ASP A 446 1.89 -17.02 -2.30
N MET A 447 1.46 -16.00 -1.58
CA MET A 447 1.19 -16.04 -0.16
C MET A 447 -0.24 -15.57 0.05
N ARG A 448 -0.99 -16.26 0.90
CA ARG A 448 -2.20 -15.69 1.47
C ARG A 448 -1.80 -14.82 2.65
N VAL A 449 -2.09 -13.53 2.56
CA VAL A 449 -1.76 -12.53 3.57
C VAL A 449 -3.05 -12.07 4.24
N LEU A 450 -3.16 -12.26 5.55
CA LEU A 450 -4.31 -11.89 6.37
C LEU A 450 -3.92 -10.76 7.32
N TYR A 451 -4.67 -9.67 7.26
CA TYR A 451 -4.67 -8.59 8.23
C TYR A 451 -5.84 -8.83 9.19
N ASP A 452 -5.54 -9.24 10.42
CA ASP A 452 -6.51 -9.32 11.49
C ASP A 452 -6.39 -8.08 12.37
N LEU A 453 -7.29 -7.12 12.14
CA LEU A 453 -7.30 -5.83 12.82
C LEU A 453 -8.00 -5.90 14.18
N GLU A 454 -8.71 -6.99 14.46
CA GLU A 454 -9.26 -7.25 15.79
C GLU A 454 -8.19 -7.82 16.72
N ALA A 455 -7.37 -8.74 16.20
CA ALA A 455 -6.23 -9.30 16.92
C ALA A 455 -4.95 -8.45 16.84
N GLU A 456 -4.93 -7.40 16.01
CA GLU A 456 -3.73 -6.62 15.66
C GLU A 456 -2.57 -7.52 15.21
N THR A 457 -2.83 -8.41 14.24
CA THR A 457 -1.82 -9.31 13.68
C THR A 457 -1.82 -9.34 12.16
N LEU A 458 -0.66 -9.69 11.61
CA LEU A 458 -0.46 -10.03 10.23
C LEU A 458 -0.06 -11.50 10.15
N SER A 459 -0.82 -12.28 9.38
CA SER A 459 -0.54 -13.69 9.14
C SER A 459 -0.23 -13.94 7.66
N PHE A 460 0.70 -14.84 7.38
CA PHE A 460 1.03 -15.26 6.02
C PHE A 460 1.27 -16.76 5.94
N ALA A 461 0.81 -17.36 4.85
CA ALA A 461 1.03 -18.77 4.52
C ALA A 461 1.25 -18.93 3.00
N PRO A 462 2.14 -19.83 2.55
CA PRO A 462 2.26 -20.16 1.14
C PRO A 462 0.92 -20.62 0.56
N ALA A 463 0.59 -20.16 -0.65
CA ALA A 463 -0.65 -20.53 -1.32
C ALA A 463 -0.50 -20.45 -2.84
N GLN A 464 -1.28 -21.27 -3.56
CA GLN A 464 -1.42 -21.17 -5.00
C GLN A 464 -2.47 -20.12 -5.37
N CYS A 465 -2.01 -18.90 -5.61
CA CYS A 465 -2.78 -17.84 -6.23
C CYS A 465 -2.82 -18.04 -7.78
#